data_AF-A0A5S9NQB1-F1
#
_entry.id   AF-A0A5S9NQB1-F1
#
_cell.length_a   1.000
_cell.length_b   1.000
_cell.length_c   1.000
_cell.angle_alpha   90.00
_cell.angle_beta   90.00
_cell.angle_gamma   90.00
#
_symmetry.space_group_name_H-M   'P 1'
#
loop_
_entity.id
_entity.type
_entity.pdbx_description
1 polymer ?
#
loop_
_entity_poly.entity_id
_entity_poly.type
_entity_poly.pdbx_seq_one_letter_code
_entity_poly.pdbx_strand_id
1 'polypeptide(L)'
;MSKNTLNNGEEHQRLAVEVRIADYRAKEDRAAIELLMAHYAVDPMGGGVALSETVLSGLCDALASVTNAATLLIYCDRKPAGLATVFQGFSTFACKPLLNIHDVIVLPKYRGQGLAG
;
A
#
# COMPACT_ATOMS: atom_id res chain seq x y z
N MET A 1 46.65 12.11 24.11
CA MET A 1 46.03 10.92 23.49
C MET A 1 44.73 10.63 24.23
N SER A 2 43.64 11.31 23.86
CA SER A 2 42.32 11.04 24.44
C SER A 2 41.54 10.19 23.44
N LYS A 3 41.04 9.04 23.91
CA LYS A 3 40.42 8.01 23.08
C LYS A 3 39.13 8.54 22.45
N ASN A 4 39.05 8.38 21.14
CA ASN A 4 37.92 8.67 20.27
C ASN A 4 36.78 7.68 20.61
N THR A 5 35.69 8.16 21.19
CA THR A 5 34.47 7.38 21.39
C THR A 5 33.75 7.30 20.05
N LEU A 6 34.00 6.23 19.29
CA LEU A 6 33.32 5.98 18.01
C LEU A 6 31.89 5.49 18.27
N ASN A 7 30.94 6.25 17.73
CA ASN A 7 29.59 5.91 17.28
C ASN A 7 29.07 4.52 17.66
N ASN A 8 28.11 4.50 18.59
CA ASN A 8 27.06 3.49 18.59
C ASN A 8 26.22 3.71 17.33
N GLY A 9 26.48 2.95 16.27
CA GLY A 9 25.57 2.85 15.14
C GLY A 9 24.24 2.33 15.67
N GLU A 10 23.19 3.13 15.55
CA GLU A 10 21.82 2.69 15.77
C GLU A 10 21.53 1.57 14.76
N GLU A 11 21.55 0.32 15.23
CA GLU A 11 20.90 -0.77 14.52
C GLU A 11 19.42 -0.39 14.38
N HIS A 12 19.07 0.22 13.25
CA HIS A 12 17.68 0.37 12.87
C HIS A 12 17.11 -1.05 12.77
N GLN A 13 16.33 -1.44 13.76
CA GLN A 13 15.62 -2.71 13.79
C GLN A 13 14.78 -2.80 12.50
N ARG A 14 15.18 -3.66 11.57
CA ARG A 14 14.43 -3.83 10.33
C ARG A 14 13.11 -4.51 10.67
N LEU A 15 12.02 -3.79 10.43
CA LEU A 15 10.68 -4.36 10.48
C LEU A 15 10.60 -5.54 9.50
N ALA A 16 9.92 -6.62 9.88
CA ALA A 16 9.64 -7.70 8.93
C ALA A 16 8.65 -7.18 7.89
N VAL A 17 9.07 -7.13 6.63
CA VAL A 17 8.23 -6.66 5.51
C VAL A 17 7.71 -7.86 4.73
N GLU A 18 6.39 -7.91 4.55
CA GLU A 18 5.70 -8.87 3.71
C GLU A 18 4.92 -8.12 2.63
N VAL A 19 5.03 -8.58 1.39
CA VAL A 19 4.23 -8.07 0.26
C VAL A 19 3.48 -9.23 -0.35
N ARG A 20 2.17 -9.08 -0.54
CA ARG A 20 1.36 -10.09 -1.20
C ARG A 20 0.21 -9.49 -1.99
N ILE A 21 -0.28 -10.25 -2.97
CA ILE A 21 -1.51 -9.92 -3.69
C ILE A 21 -2.68 -10.16 -2.74
N ALA A 22 -3.58 -9.18 -2.64
CA ALA A 22 -4.77 -9.24 -1.83
C ALA A 22 -5.79 -10.22 -2.42
N ASP A 23 -6.44 -10.98 -1.55
CA ASP A 23 -7.69 -11.67 -1.86
C ASP A 23 -8.86 -10.79 -1.39
N TYR A 24 -9.61 -10.22 -2.33
CA TYR A 24 -10.77 -9.38 -2.04
C TYR A 24 -11.92 -10.09 -1.30
N ARG A 25 -11.86 -11.42 -1.15
CA ARG A 25 -12.78 -12.21 -0.33
C ARG A 25 -12.23 -12.54 1.05
N ALA A 26 -10.94 -12.38 1.29
CA ALA A 26 -10.32 -12.62 2.59
C ALA A 26 -10.60 -11.45 3.54
N LYS A 27 -11.18 -11.74 4.70
CA LYS A 27 -11.58 -10.72 5.69
C LYS A 27 -10.41 -9.80 6.11
N GLU A 28 -9.23 -10.37 6.29
CA GLU A 28 -8.03 -9.62 6.70
C GLU A 28 -7.60 -8.61 5.63
N ASP A 29 -7.61 -9.02 4.36
CA ASP A 29 -7.20 -8.16 3.24
C ASP A 29 -8.20 -7.05 3.00
N ARG A 30 -9.49 -7.36 3.08
CA ARG A 30 -10.55 -6.35 2.98
C ARG A 30 -10.38 -5.27 4.05
N ALA A 31 -10.19 -5.68 5.30
CA ALA A 31 -9.97 -4.76 6.41
C ALA A 31 -8.68 -3.92 6.22
N ALA A 32 -7.61 -4.51 5.69
CA ALA A 32 -6.38 -3.79 5.39
C ALA A 32 -6.59 -2.74 4.28
N ILE A 33 -7.27 -3.11 3.19
CA ILE A 33 -7.59 -2.19 2.08
C ILE A 33 -8.45 -1.03 2.57
N GLU A 34 -9.55 -1.32 3.28
CA GLU A 34 -10.46 -0.31 3.82
C GLU A 34 -9.73 0.66 4.76
N LEU A 35 -8.89 0.14 5.67
CA LEU A 35 -8.10 0.96 6.59
C LEU A 35 -7.14 1.88 5.84
N LEU A 36 -6.39 1.35 4.87
CA LEU A 36 -5.40 2.11 4.12
C LEU A 36 -6.07 3.18 3.24
N MET A 37 -7.20 2.85 2.62
CA MET A 37 -8.03 3.80 1.85
C MET A 37 -8.60 4.91 2.71
N ALA A 38 -9.19 4.58 3.85
CA ALA A 38 -9.75 5.55 4.77
C ALA A 38 -8.68 6.53 5.28
N HIS A 39 -7.48 6.03 5.61
CA HIS A 39 -6.37 6.87 6.02
C HIS A 39 -5.85 7.76 4.90
N TYR A 40 -5.77 7.25 3.67
CA TYR A 40 -5.30 8.03 2.54
C TYR A 40 -6.27 9.14 2.16
N ALA A 41 -7.58 8.87 2.14
CA ALA A 41 -8.58 9.85 1.72
C ALA A 41 -8.56 11.16 2.54
N VAL A 42 -8.26 11.06 3.84
CA VAL A 42 -8.14 12.23 4.74
C VAL A 42 -6.74 12.86 4.74
N ASP A 43 -5.75 12.22 4.13
CA ASP A 43 -4.44 12.82 3.90
C ASP A 43 -4.59 13.95 2.86
N PRO A 44 -3.86 15.07 2.97
CA PRO A 44 -3.84 16.11 1.93
C PRO A 44 -3.60 15.58 0.51
N MET A 45 -2.83 14.49 0.37
CA MET A 45 -2.61 13.83 -0.93
C MET A 45 -3.85 13.09 -1.47
N GLY A 46 -4.72 12.58 -0.59
CA GLY A 46 -5.92 11.82 -0.97
C GLY A 46 -7.20 12.67 -1.03
N GLY A 47 -7.07 14.00 -0.99
CA GLY A 47 -8.18 14.94 -1.12
C GLY A 47 -8.67 15.53 0.20
N GLY A 48 -8.13 15.08 1.34
CA GLY A 48 -8.43 15.64 2.67
C GLY A 48 -9.86 15.42 3.16
N VAL A 49 -10.62 14.52 2.54
CA VAL A 49 -12.03 14.26 2.84
C VAL A 49 -12.26 12.76 3.00
N ALA A 50 -12.94 12.39 4.08
CA ALA A 50 -13.26 10.99 4.34
C ALA A 50 -14.15 10.39 3.24
N LEU A 51 -13.87 9.14 2.86
CA LEU A 51 -14.77 8.36 2.02
C LEU A 51 -16.04 8.03 2.78
N SER A 52 -17.16 7.89 2.06
CA SER A 52 -18.39 7.41 2.66
C SER A 52 -18.29 5.94 3.05
N GLU A 53 -19.06 5.53 4.06
CA GLU A 53 -19.12 4.15 4.52
C GLU A 53 -19.52 3.17 3.39
N THR A 54 -20.43 3.58 2.51
CA THR A 54 -20.86 2.79 1.35
C THR A 54 -19.70 2.54 0.37
N VAL A 55 -18.84 3.53 0.15
CA VAL A 55 -17.67 3.36 -0.74
C VAL A 55 -16.68 2.38 -0.11
N LEU A 56 -16.32 2.55 1.16
CA LEU A 56 -15.36 1.68 1.83
C LEU A 56 -15.86 0.23 1.89
N SER A 57 -17.08 0.01 2.39
CA SER A 57 -17.65 -1.33 2.57
C SER A 57 -17.88 -2.08 1.24
N GLY A 58 -18.21 -1.36 0.16
CA GLY A 58 -18.42 -1.93 -1.17
C GLY A 58 -17.16 -2.07 -2.03
N LEU A 59 -16.04 -1.45 -1.64
CA LEU A 59 -14.84 -1.35 -2.48
C LEU A 59 -14.29 -2.71 -2.88
N CYS A 60 -14.12 -3.63 -1.93
CA CYS A 60 -13.55 -4.94 -2.23
C CYS A 60 -14.47 -5.80 -3.10
N ASP A 61 -15.79 -5.69 -2.93
CA ASP A 61 -16.75 -6.40 -3.78
C ASP A 61 -16.74 -5.85 -5.20
N ALA A 62 -16.64 -4.53 -5.35
CA ALA A 62 -16.48 -3.90 -6.65
C ALA A 62 -15.17 -4.32 -7.32
N LEU A 63 -14.02 -4.25 -6.60
CA LEU A 63 -12.72 -4.67 -7.13
C LEU A 63 -12.69 -6.15 -7.53
N ALA A 64 -13.34 -7.03 -6.76
CA ALA A 64 -13.46 -8.45 -7.11
C ALA A 64 -14.23 -8.70 -8.42
N SER A 65 -15.06 -7.76 -8.85
CA SER A 65 -15.78 -7.83 -10.13
C SER A 65 -14.97 -7.30 -11.32
N VAL A 66 -13.85 -6.60 -11.07
CA VAL A 66 -13.00 -6.04 -12.12
C VAL A 66 -11.90 -7.04 -12.50
N THR A 67 -12.10 -7.76 -13.60
CA THR A 67 -11.27 -8.91 -14.02
C THR A 67 -9.77 -8.62 -14.13
N ASN A 68 -9.39 -7.38 -14.45
CA ASN A 68 -8.00 -6.97 -14.65
C ASN A 68 -7.42 -6.18 -13.47
N ALA A 69 -8.14 -6.07 -12.34
CA ALA A 69 -7.64 -5.40 -11.14
C ALA A 69 -6.82 -6.36 -10.27
N ALA A 70 -5.80 -5.82 -9.61
CA ALA A 70 -5.16 -6.47 -8.47
C ALA A 70 -4.75 -5.40 -7.46
N THR A 71 -4.67 -5.79 -6.19
CA THR A 71 -4.14 -4.94 -5.13
C THR A 71 -2.99 -5.67 -4.46
N LEU A 72 -1.84 -5.01 -4.35
CA LEU A 72 -0.73 -5.45 -3.52
C LEU A 72 -0.91 -4.85 -2.13
N LEU A 73 -0.78 -5.67 -1.09
CA LEU A 73 -0.75 -5.23 0.30
C LEU A 73 0.67 -5.39 0.85
N ILE A 74 1.11 -4.38 1.58
CA ILE A 74 2.39 -4.36 2.30
C ILE A 74 2.08 -4.40 3.78
N TYR A 75 2.70 -5.35 4.48
CA TYR A 75 2.64 -5.47 5.93
C TYR A 75 4.03 -5.24 6.53
N CYS A 76 4.10 -4.47 7.62
CA CYS A 76 5.28 -4.34 8.47
C CYS A 76 4.96 -4.90 9.85
N ASP A 77 5.69 -5.92 10.30
CA ASP A 77 5.42 -6.66 11.53
C ASP A 77 3.95 -7.11 11.66
N ARG A 78 3.40 -7.64 10.56
CA ARG A 78 2.00 -8.09 10.42
C ARG A 78 0.94 -6.98 10.53
N LYS A 79 1.34 -5.70 10.44
CA LYS A 79 0.41 -4.57 10.39
C LYS A 79 0.36 -3.99 8.98
N PRO A 80 -0.84 -3.67 8.44
CA PRO A 80 -0.95 -2.99 7.16
C PRO A 80 -0.13 -1.70 7.15
N ALA A 81 0.75 -1.58 6.16
CA ALA A 81 1.68 -0.47 6.02
C ALA A 81 1.42 0.33 4.74
N GLY A 82 0.98 -0.35 3.68
CA GLY A 82 0.68 0.28 2.40
C GLY A 82 -0.06 -0.64 1.46
N LEU A 83 -0.54 -0.06 0.36
CA LEU A 83 -1.13 -0.79 -0.76
C LEU A 83 -0.73 -0.18 -2.09
N ALA A 84 -0.84 -0.98 -3.14
CA ALA A 84 -0.86 -0.49 -4.51
C ALA A 84 -2.00 -1.16 -5.29
N THR A 85 -2.89 -0.36 -5.87
CA THR A 85 -3.93 -0.87 -6.77
C THR A 85 -3.44 -0.75 -8.21
N VAL A 86 -3.52 -1.84 -8.95
CA VAL A 86 -3.02 -1.95 -10.31
C VAL A 86 -4.06 -2.53 -11.25
N PHE A 87 -4.01 -2.13 -12.53
CA PHE A 87 -4.86 -2.66 -13.59
C PHE A 87 -4.01 -3.20 -14.73
N GLN A 88 -4.22 -4.46 -15.10
CA GLN A 88 -3.60 -5.04 -16.29
C GLN A 88 -4.23 -4.43 -17.55
N GLY A 89 -3.38 -4.12 -18.52
CA GLY A 89 -3.79 -3.51 -19.79
C GLY A 89 -2.82 -3.81 -20.91
N PHE A 90 -2.90 -3.02 -21.99
CA PHE A 90 -2.06 -3.17 -23.16
C PHE A 90 -1.56 -1.81 -23.65
N SER A 91 -0.26 -1.72 -23.92
CA SER A 91 0.34 -0.54 -24.55
C SER A 91 0.13 -0.60 -26.05
N THR A 92 -0.62 0.35 -26.62
CA THR A 92 -0.75 0.48 -28.09
C THR A 92 0.54 0.98 -28.74
N PHE A 93 1.32 1.79 -28.03
CA PHE A 93 2.61 2.30 -28.52
C PHE A 93 3.71 1.22 -28.49
N ALA A 94 3.80 0.43 -27.41
CA ALA A 94 4.81 -0.63 -27.29
C ALA A 94 4.35 -1.98 -27.86
N CYS A 95 3.06 -2.10 -28.21
CA CYS A 95 2.42 -3.35 -28.64
C CYS A 95 2.67 -4.52 -27.68
N LYS A 96 2.53 -4.27 -26.36
CA LYS A 96 2.83 -5.25 -25.29
C LYS A 96 1.86 -5.12 -24.13
N PRO A 97 1.59 -6.20 -23.37
CA PRO A 97 0.92 -6.12 -22.08
C PRO A 97 1.63 -5.12 -21.15
N LEU A 98 0.85 -4.42 -20.33
CA LEU A 98 1.36 -3.52 -19.30
C LEU A 98 0.57 -3.69 -18.00
N LEU A 99 1.11 -3.09 -16.95
CA LEU A 99 0.43 -2.93 -15.67
C LEU A 99 0.39 -1.44 -15.32
N ASN A 100 -0.81 -0.88 -15.23
CA ASN A 100 -1.01 0.49 -14.80
C ASN A 100 -1.08 0.53 -13.28
N ILE A 101 -0.25 1.35 -12.66
CA ILE A 101 -0.36 1.66 -11.24
C ILE A 101 -1.39 2.78 -11.09
N HIS A 102 -2.47 2.52 -10.38
CA HIS A 102 -3.55 3.48 -10.15
C HIS A 102 -3.34 4.22 -8.83
N ASP A 103 -3.24 3.47 -7.73
CA ASP A 103 -3.01 4.01 -6.39
C ASP A 103 -1.73 3.44 -5.81
N VAL A 104 -0.98 4.26 -5.08
CA VAL A 104 0.13 3.84 -4.20
C VAL A 104 -0.01 4.57 -2.89
N ILE A 105 -0.10 3.82 -1.80
CA ILE A 105 -0.35 4.36 -0.46
C ILE A 105 0.62 3.73 0.50
N VAL A 106 1.25 4.58 1.29
CA VAL A 106 2.05 4.18 2.46
C VAL A 106 1.60 5.06 3.61
N LEU A 107 1.24 4.45 4.74
CA LEU A 107 0.86 5.20 5.93
C LEU A 107 2.04 6.09 6.37
N PRO A 108 1.79 7.31 6.89
CA PRO A 108 2.85 8.27 7.22
C PRO A 108 4.01 7.69 8.05
N LYS A 109 3.71 6.85 9.05
CA LYS A 109 4.71 6.20 9.92
C LYS A 109 5.68 5.25 9.21
N TYR A 110 5.39 4.84 7.97
CA TYR A 110 6.21 3.91 7.18
C TYR A 110 6.84 4.56 5.94
N ARG A 111 6.56 5.85 5.68
CA ARG A 111 7.15 6.60 4.56
C ARG A 111 8.66 6.82 4.78
N GLY A 112 9.42 6.91 3.70
CA GLY A 112 10.88 7.11 3.75
C GLY A 112 11.69 5.87 4.15
N GLN A 113 11.05 4.71 4.29
CA GLN A 113 11.69 3.44 4.68
C GLN A 113 11.92 2.48 3.49
N GLY A 114 11.81 2.98 2.27
CA GLY A 114 11.99 2.18 1.05
C GLY A 114 10.82 1.26 0.69
N LEU A 115 9.63 1.48 1.27
CA LEU A 115 8.40 0.73 0.93
C LEU A 115 7.73 1.24 -0.35
N ALA A 116 7.94 2.50 -0.68
CA ALA A 116 7.58 3.14 -1.94
C ALA A 116 8.69 4.15 -2.29
N GLY A 117 8.90 4.37 -3.60
CA GLY A 117 9.95 5.27 -4.13
C GLY A 117 9.69 6.75 -3.88
#